data_AF-A0A533B375-F1
#
_entry.id   AF-A0A533B375-F1
#
_cell.length_a   1.000
_cell.length_b   1.000
_cell.length_c   1.000
_cell.angle_alpha   90.00
_cell.angle_beta   90.00
_cell.angle_gamma   90.00
#
_symmetry.space_group_name_H-M   'P 1'
#
loop_
_entity.id
_entity.type
_entity.pdbx_description
1 polymer ?
#
loop_
_entity_poly.entity_id
_entity_poly.type
_entity_poly.pdbx_seq_one_letter_code
_entity_poly.pdbx_strand_id
1 'polypeptide(L)' 'MTIVPIKTKRDYAHTLHRIEQLMEAKPGTKNGDELDVLTTLVEAYEAKHHAICPPDPIEAIKFRMINSA' A
#
# COMPACT_ATOMS: atom_id res chain seq x y z
N MET A 1 9.07 15.19 -13.44
CA MET A 1 8.19 14.03 -13.58
C MET A 1 6.77 14.46 -13.23
N THR A 2 5.76 13.87 -13.87
CA THR A 2 4.34 14.19 -13.59
C THR A 2 3.73 13.04 -12.80
N ILE A 3 3.42 13.28 -11.52
CA ILE A 3 2.72 12.32 -10.66
C ILE A 3 1.22 12.58 -10.80
N VAL A 4 0.43 11.52 -10.98
CA VAL A 4 -1.02 11.60 -11.16
C VAL A 4 -1.75 10.81 -10.08
N PRO A 5 -2.98 11.21 -9.69
CA PRO A 5 -3.76 10.46 -8.71
C PRO A 5 -4.12 9.06 -9.20
N ILE A 6 -4.12 8.08 -8.30
CA ILE A 6 -4.62 6.72 -8.57
C ILE A 6 -6.15 6.74 -8.48
N LYS A 7 -6.83 6.53 -9.61
CA LYS A 7 -8.31 6.53 -9.68
C LYS A 7 -8.88 5.19 -10.09
N THR A 8 -8.11 4.38 -10.81
CA THR A 8 -8.53 3.09 -11.33
C THR A 8 -7.57 1.98 -10.90
N LYS A 9 -8.04 0.73 -10.99
CA LYS A 9 -7.17 -0.45 -10.77
C LYS A 9 -5.98 -0.51 -11.72
N ARG A 10 -6.12 0.06 -12.93
CA ARG A 10 -5.02 0.15 -13.90
C ARG A 10 -3.95 1.13 -13.43
N ASP A 11 -4.36 2.31 -12.93
CA ASP A 11 -3.43 3.29 -12.36
C ASP A 11 -2.70 2.67 -11.17
N TYR A 12 -3.44 1.93 -10.34
CA TYR A 12 -2.91 1.22 -9.18
C TYR A 12 -1.81 0.24 -9.57
N ALA A 13 -2.08 -0.65 -10.53
CA ALA A 13 -1.10 -1.63 -11.02
C ALA A 13 0.14 -0.96 -11.66
N HIS A 14 -0.06 0.11 -12.42
CA HIS A 14 1.06 0.87 -12.98
C HIS A 14 1.93 1.52 -11.90
N THR A 15 1.30 2.10 -10.87
CA THR A 15 2.02 2.71 -9.76
C THR A 15 2.82 1.67 -8.97
N LEU A 16 2.24 0.50 -8.70
CA LEU A 16 2.96 -0.61 -8.07
C LEU A 16 4.18 -1.03 -8.87
N HIS A 17 4.03 -1.22 -10.19
CA HIS A 17 5.17 -1.56 -11.05
C HIS A 17 6.26 -0.48 -11.02
N ARG A 18 5.87 0.80 -10.92
CA ARG A 18 6.85 1.88 -10.80
C ARG A 18 7.57 1.86 -9.45
N ILE A 19 6.86 1.58 -8.36
CA ILE A 19 7.44 1.40 -7.03
C ILE A 19 8.46 0.26 -7.03
N GLU A 20 8.15 -0.88 -7.67
CA GLU A 20 9.07 -2.01 -7.82
C GLU A 20 10.40 -1.59 -8.47
N GLN A 21 10.33 -0.77 -9.53
CA GLN A 21 11.53 -0.25 -10.21
C GLN A 21 12.36 0.73 -9.36
N LEU A 22 11.77 1.29 -8.31
CA LEU A 22 12.37 2.31 -7.46
C LEU A 22 12.81 1.77 -6.10
N MET A 23 12.64 0.48 -5.81
CA MET A 23 12.94 -0.07 -4.47
C MET A 23 14.40 0.11 -4.04
N GLU A 24 15.35 0.21 -4.98
CA GLU A 24 16.77 0.46 -4.68
C GLU A 24 17.12 1.96 -4.62
N ALA A 25 16.13 2.85 -4.78
CA ALA A 25 16.35 4.28 -4.74
C ALA A 25 16.81 4.73 -3.35
N LYS A 26 17.82 5.60 -3.32
CA LYS A 26 18.34 6.14 -2.07
C LYS A 26 17.47 7.29 -1.56
N PRO A 27 17.25 7.42 -0.25
CA PRO A 27 16.59 8.57 0.35
C PRO A 27 17.24 9.89 -0.06
N GLY A 28 16.42 10.94 -0.24
CA GLY A 28 16.89 12.27 -0.64
C GLY A 28 17.40 12.37 -2.08
N THR A 29 17.21 11.34 -2.89
CA THR A 29 17.38 11.41 -4.35
C THR A 29 16.03 11.60 -5.02
N LYS A 30 16.00 12.13 -6.24
CA LYS A 30 14.75 12.29 -7.00
C LYS A 30 13.92 11.00 -7.10
N ASN A 31 14.59 9.85 -7.22
CA ASN A 31 13.94 8.55 -7.28
C ASN A 31 13.39 8.11 -5.91
N GLY A 32 14.07 8.48 -4.81
CA GLY A 32 13.58 8.25 -3.46
C GLY A 32 12.37 9.13 -3.14
N ASP A 33 12.44 10.41 -3.47
CA ASP A 33 11.32 11.34 -3.31
C ASP A 33 10.10 10.89 -4.14
N GLU A 34 10.34 10.35 -5.34
CA GLU A 34 9.30 9.71 -6.16
C GLU A 34 8.69 8.48 -5.46
N LEU A 35 9.54 7.57 -4.97
CA LEU A 35 9.10 6.36 -4.26
C LEU A 35 8.21 6.70 -3.06
N ASP A 36 8.60 7.68 -2.26
CA ASP A 36 7.85 8.13 -1.08
C ASP A 36 6.45 8.62 -1.46
N VAL A 37 6.35 9.46 -2.51
CA VAL A 37 5.06 9.98 -2.97
C VAL A 37 4.18 8.88 -3.56
N LEU A 38 4.73 7.99 -4.39
CA LEU A 38 3.96 6.90 -4.99
C LEU A 38 3.44 5.91 -3.95
N THR A 39 4.26 5.60 -2.94
CA THR A 39 3.85 4.73 -1.82
C THR A 39 2.71 5.36 -1.04
N THR A 40 2.79 6.65 -0.74
CA THR A 40 1.71 7.40 -0.08
C THR A 40 0.40 7.37 -0.88
N LEU A 41 0.47 7.48 -2.21
CA LEU A 41 -0.71 7.42 -3.07
C LEU A 41 -1.34 6.02 -3.10
N VAL A 42 -0.52 4.97 -3.09
CA VAL A 42 -0.95 3.56 -3.01
C VAL A 42 -1.69 3.33 -1.71
N GLU A 43 -1.10 3.70 -0.56
CA GLU A 43 -1.73 3.56 0.75
C GLU A 43 -3.09 4.29 0.82
N ALA A 44 -3.15 5.52 0.32
CA ALA A 44 -4.39 6.30 0.30
C ALA A 44 -5.47 5.68 -0.60
N TYR A 45 -5.08 5.04 -1.70
CA TYR A 45 -5.99 4.32 -2.57
C TYR A 45 -6.48 3.02 -1.89
N GLU A 46 -5.59 2.25 -1.30
CA GLU A 46 -5.91 1.01 -0.59
C GLU A 46 -6.81 1.27 0.62
N ALA A 47 -6.55 2.29 1.42
CA ALA A 47 -7.41 2.65 2.56
C ALA A 47 -8.87 2.90 2.13
N LYS A 48 -9.10 3.41 0.92
CA LYS A 48 -10.44 3.66 0.38
C LYS A 48 -11.09 2.44 -0.26
N HIS A 49 -10.31 1.54 -0.87
CA HIS A 49 -10.83 0.43 -1.69
C HIS A 49 -10.71 -0.94 -1.01
N HIS A 50 -9.78 -1.07 -0.07
CA HIS A 50 -9.44 -2.26 0.70
C HIS A 50 -9.45 -1.93 2.19
N ALA A 51 -10.49 -1.23 2.64
CA ALA A 51 -10.68 -0.98 4.06
C ALA A 51 -10.63 -2.31 4.81
N ILE A 52 -9.71 -2.43 5.77
CA ILE A 52 -9.62 -3.59 6.64
C ILE A 52 -10.90 -3.60 7.48
N CYS A 53 -11.88 -4.39 7.06
CA CYS A 53 -12.99 -4.72 7.94
C CYS A 53 -12.39 -5.40 9.17
N PRO A 54 -12.86 -5.07 10.39
CA PRO A 54 -12.44 -5.79 11.56
C PRO A 54 -12.64 -7.30 11.31
N PRO A 55 -11.72 -8.16 11.78
CA PRO A 55 -11.91 -9.60 11.66
C PRO A 55 -13.28 -9.94 12.24
N ASP A 56 -13.98 -10.87 11.59
CA ASP A 56 -15.24 -11.38 12.13
C ASP A 56 -15.04 -11.70 13.62
N PRO A 57 -15.93 -11.26 14.53
CA PRO A 57 -15.74 -11.45 15.96
C PRO A 57 -15.43 -12.91 16.35
N ILE A 58 -15.93 -13.89 15.59
CA ILE A 58 -15.63 -15.31 15.79
C ILE A 58 -14.18 -15.62 15.41
N GLU A 59 -13.69 -15.11 14.29
CA GLU A 59 -12.29 -15.28 13.86
C GLU A 59 -11.31 -14.58 14.81
N ALA A 60 -11.67 -13.42 15.36
CA ALA A 60 -10.89 -12.73 16.39
C ALA A 60 -10.75 -13.54 17.69
N ILE A 61 -11.81 -14.25 18.10
CA ILE A 61 -11.79 -15.15 19.26
C ILE A 61 -10.91 -16.38 18.98
N LYS A 62 -11.07 -17.02 17.82
CA LYS A 62 -10.24 -18.18 17.42
C LYS A 62 -8.75 -17.85 17.40
N PHE A 63 -8.37 -16.70 16.85
CA PHE A 63 -6.97 -16.25 16.82
C PHE A 63 -6.37 -16.13 18.22
N ARG A 64 -7.11 -15.57 19.19
CA ARG A 64 -6.68 -15.51 20.59
C ARG A 64 -6.54 -16.88 21.23
N MET A 65 -7.44 -17.83 20.92
CA MET A 65 -7.37 -19.19 21.47
C MET A 65 -6.15 -19.97 20.94
N ILE A 66 -5.78 -19.79 19.66
CA ILE A 66 -4.63 -20.46 19.05
C ILE A 66 -3.31 -19.86 19.58
N ASN A 67 -3.26 -18.56 19.83
CA ASN A 67 -2.03 -17.86 20.25
C ASN A 67 -1.82 -17.77 21.77
N SER A 68 -2.61 -18.50 22.57
CA SER A 68 -2.47 -18.57 24.04
C SER A 68 -1.77 -19.85 24.52
N ALA A 69 -0.91 -20.45 23.69
CA ALA A 69 -0.12 -21.65 24.03
C ALA A 69 1.34 -21.30 24.38
#